data_AF-A0A220S0X5-F1
#
_entry.id   AF-A0A220S0X5-F1
#
_cell.length_a   1.000
_cell.length_b   1.000
_cell.length_c   1.000
_cell.angle_alpha   90.00
_cell.angle_beta   90.00
_cell.angle_gamma   90.00
#
_symmetry.space_group_name_H-M   'P 1'
#
loop_
_entity.id
_entity.type
_entity.pdbx_description
1 polymer ?
#
loop_
_entity_poly.entity_id
_entity_poly.type
_entity_poly.pdbx_seq_one_letter_code
_entity_poly.pdbx_strand_id
1 'polypeptide(L)'
;MGSQAEVEALIAEVFRTSGIKLTADDPVIAILLMQEARLNALFEEQRISIQQGLAGYAADMDDSLKATVKAAEELKTYREQILAELLAKSDERLTESEGRIYAAMQPKIAAQNKALVDEIAAKMNRSWLVAALISLGVFFALLKFI
;
A
#
# COMPACT_ATOMS: atom_id res chain seq x y z
N MET A 1 -29.67 -59.37 -8.07
CA MET A 1 -29.37 -60.52 -7.20
C MET A 1 -27.89 -60.46 -6.91
N GLY A 2 -27.49 -60.38 -5.63
CA GLY A 2 -26.08 -60.28 -5.25
C GLY A 2 -25.28 -61.44 -5.82
N SER A 3 -24.02 -61.20 -6.17
CA SER A 3 -23.18 -62.28 -6.70
C SER A 3 -23.06 -63.38 -5.64
N GLN A 4 -22.94 -64.64 -6.07
CA GLN A 4 -22.83 -65.78 -5.14
C GLN A 4 -21.69 -65.58 -4.11
N ALA A 5 -20.63 -64.88 -4.51
CA ALA A 5 -19.53 -64.49 -3.64
C ALA A 5 -19.91 -63.46 -2.55
N GLU A 6 -20.79 -62.51 -2.84
CA GLU A 6 -21.30 -61.54 -1.85
C GLU A 6 -22.15 -62.24 -0.78
N VAL A 7 -22.96 -63.21 -1.21
CA VAL A 7 -23.79 -64.01 -0.30
C VAL A 7 -22.94 -64.85 0.65
N GLU A 8 -21.91 -65.52 0.12
CA GLU A 8 -20.99 -66.32 0.93
C GLU A 8 -20.16 -65.47 1.89
N ALA A 9 -19.69 -64.30 1.45
CA ALA A 9 -18.96 -63.35 2.29
C ALA A 9 -19.83 -62.83 3.44
N LEU A 10 -21.09 -62.47 3.15
CA LEU A 10 -22.04 -62.03 4.15
C LEU A 10 -22.38 -63.13 5.17
N ILE A 11 -22.60 -64.37 4.71
CA ILE A 11 -22.84 -65.52 5.60
C ILE A 11 -21.65 -65.73 6.54
N ALA A 12 -20.42 -65.68 6.00
CA ALA A 12 -19.21 -65.82 6.79
C ALA A 12 -19.06 -64.68 7.81
N GLU A 13 -19.38 -63.45 7.42
CA GLU A 13 -19.33 -62.26 8.27
C GLU A 13 -20.33 -62.33 9.42
N VAL A 14 -21.57 -62.72 9.14
CA VAL A 14 -22.62 -62.88 10.17
C VAL A 14 -22.25 -64.00 11.14
N PHE A 15 -21.74 -65.14 10.63
CA PHE A 15 -21.27 -66.23 11.47
C PHE A 15 -20.09 -65.79 12.34
N ARG A 16 -19.13 -65.04 11.79
CA ARG A 16 -17.99 -64.52 12.54
C ARG A 16 -18.41 -63.56 13.65
N THR A 17 -19.36 -62.67 13.38
CA THR A 17 -19.73 -61.58 14.29
C THR A 17 -20.76 -62.01 15.34
N SER A 18 -21.75 -62.83 14.95
CA SER A 18 -22.86 -63.22 15.82
C SER A 18 -22.87 -64.70 16.21
N GLY A 19 -22.05 -65.55 15.57
CA GLY A 19 -22.06 -67.00 15.76
C GLY A 19 -23.26 -67.71 15.11
N ILE A 20 -24.16 -66.98 14.45
CA ILE A 20 -25.36 -67.53 13.82
C ILE A 20 -25.00 -68.16 12.47
N LYS A 21 -25.36 -69.43 12.28
CA LYS A 21 -25.23 -70.12 10.99
C LYS A 21 -26.41 -69.76 10.10
N LEU A 22 -26.13 -69.09 9.00
CA LEU A 22 -27.08 -68.80 7.93
C LEU A 22 -26.73 -69.59 6.67
N THR A 23 -27.72 -69.82 5.84
CA THR A 23 -27.64 -70.46 4.53
C THR A 23 -28.16 -69.50 3.46
N ALA A 24 -27.76 -69.70 2.20
CA ALA A 24 -28.13 -68.79 1.11
C ALA A 24 -29.66 -68.69 0.89
N ASP A 25 -30.41 -69.73 1.29
CA ASP A 25 -31.87 -69.78 1.16
C ASP A 25 -32.61 -69.10 2.33
N ASP A 26 -31.89 -68.66 3.37
CA ASP A 26 -32.52 -67.99 4.50
C ASP A 26 -33.06 -66.60 4.07
N PRO A 27 -34.33 -66.28 4.36
CA PRO A 27 -34.94 -65.02 3.95
C PRO A 27 -34.24 -63.78 4.56
N VAL A 28 -33.52 -63.98 5.68
CA VAL A 28 -32.73 -62.94 6.33
C VAL A 28 -31.55 -62.49 5.45
N ILE A 29 -30.98 -63.38 4.63
CA ILE A 29 -29.89 -63.04 3.70
C ILE A 29 -30.34 -62.00 2.68
N ALA A 30 -31.55 -62.15 2.12
CA ALA A 30 -32.10 -61.17 1.18
C ALA A 30 -32.27 -59.79 1.84
N ILE A 31 -32.69 -59.76 3.10
CA ILE A 31 -32.84 -58.52 3.87
C ILE A 31 -31.48 -57.86 4.14
N LEU A 32 -30.47 -58.65 4.54
CA LEU A 32 -29.13 -58.15 4.83
C LEU A 32 -28.45 -57.57 3.58
N LEU A 33 -28.56 -58.24 2.43
CA LEU A 33 -28.06 -57.73 1.14
C LEU A 33 -28.76 -56.43 0.74
N MET A 34 -30.07 -56.33 0.97
CA MET A 34 -30.82 -55.10 0.71
C MET A 34 -30.39 -53.95 1.64
N GLN A 35 -30.09 -54.25 2.91
CA GLN A 35 -29.58 -53.28 3.86
C GLN A 35 -28.17 -52.81 3.49
N GLU A 36 -27.28 -53.73 3.14
CA GLU A 36 -25.92 -53.42 2.69
C GLU A 36 -25.92 -52.55 1.43
N ALA A 37 -26.72 -52.92 0.43
CA ALA A 37 -26.88 -52.12 -0.79
C ALA A 37 -27.39 -50.70 -0.48
N ARG A 38 -28.35 -50.57 0.45
CA ARG A 38 -28.87 -49.27 0.87
C ARG A 38 -27.83 -48.44 1.63
N LEU A 39 -27.06 -49.06 2.53
CA LEU A 39 -26.00 -48.37 3.26
C LEU A 39 -24.88 -47.90 2.33
N ASN A 40 -24.46 -48.74 1.39
CA ASN A 40 -23.47 -48.38 0.39
C ASN A 40 -23.94 -47.22 -0.50
N ALA A 41 -25.21 -47.22 -0.90
CA ALA A 41 -25.80 -46.09 -1.63
C ALA A 41 -25.78 -44.79 -0.82
N LEU A 42 -26.13 -44.84 0.46
CA LEU A 42 -26.10 -43.67 1.35
C LEU A 42 -24.67 -43.14 1.56
N PHE A 43 -23.68 -44.03 1.73
CA PHE A 43 -22.30 -43.62 1.86
C PHE A 43 -21.76 -42.99 0.58
N GLU A 44 -22.13 -43.50 -0.59
CA GLU A 44 -21.70 -42.92 -1.85
C GLU A 44 -22.34 -41.55 -2.11
N GLU A 45 -23.64 -41.39 -1.80
CA GLU A 45 -24.31 -40.09 -1.83
C GLU A 45 -23.64 -39.09 -0.87
N GLN A 46 -23.31 -39.53 0.34
CA GLN A 46 -22.58 -38.70 1.31
C GLN A 46 -21.19 -38.31 0.81
N ARG A 47 -20.44 -39.23 0.19
CA ARG A 47 -19.12 -38.93 -0.39
C ARG A 47 -19.22 -37.88 -1.50
N ILE A 48 -20.20 -38.02 -2.39
CA ILE A 48 -20.46 -37.05 -3.46
C ILE A 48 -20.81 -35.68 -2.86
N SER A 49 -21.70 -35.64 -1.87
CA SER A 49 -22.08 -34.40 -1.18
C SER A 49 -20.90 -33.72 -0.48
N ILE A 50 -20.04 -34.48 0.20
CA ILE A 50 -18.83 -33.95 0.84
C ILE A 50 -17.86 -33.41 -0.21
N GLN A 51 -17.65 -34.11 -1.33
CA GLN A 51 -16.76 -33.64 -2.40
C GLN A 51 -17.28 -32.35 -3.04
N GLN A 52 -18.58 -32.26 -3.32
CA GLN A 52 -19.20 -31.06 -3.85
C GLN A 52 -19.13 -29.89 -2.86
N GLY A 53 -19.39 -30.15 -1.57
CA GLY A 53 -19.27 -29.14 -0.53
C GLY A 53 -17.85 -28.60 -0.41
N LEU A 54 -16.85 -29.49 -0.38
CA LEU A 54 -15.42 -29.10 -0.32
C LEU A 54 -14.99 -28.31 -1.56
N ALA A 55 -15.45 -28.70 -2.75
CA ALA A 55 -15.19 -27.95 -3.98
C ALA A 55 -15.82 -26.54 -3.93
N GLY A 56 -17.04 -26.42 -3.40
CA GLY A 56 -17.71 -25.13 -3.17
C GLY A 56 -16.93 -24.24 -2.20
N TYR A 57 -16.54 -24.79 -1.03
CA TYR A 57 -15.73 -24.06 -0.06
C TYR A 57 -14.39 -23.60 -0.63
N ALA A 58 -13.73 -24.42 -1.44
CA ALA A 58 -12.48 -24.06 -2.09
C ALA A 58 -12.66 -22.91 -3.09
N ALA A 59 -13.75 -22.91 -3.85
CA ALA A 59 -14.09 -21.83 -4.78
C ALA A 59 -14.38 -20.51 -4.03
N ASP A 60 -15.19 -20.56 -2.97
CA ASP A 60 -15.51 -19.38 -2.16
C ASP A 60 -14.25 -18.80 -1.49
N MET A 61 -13.35 -19.65 -1.01
CA MET A 61 -12.06 -19.22 -0.46
C MET A 61 -11.16 -18.57 -1.51
N ASP A 62 -11.10 -19.12 -2.73
CA ASP A 62 -10.31 -18.56 -3.84
C ASP A 62 -10.83 -17.17 -4.24
N ASP A 63 -12.14 -17.00 -4.32
CA ASP A 63 -12.77 -15.70 -4.61
C ASP A 63 -12.50 -14.67 -3.51
N SER A 64 -12.61 -15.07 -2.23
CA SER A 64 -12.28 -14.20 -1.10
C SER A 64 -10.80 -13.80 -1.08
N LEU A 65 -9.90 -14.71 -1.44
CA LEU A 65 -8.47 -14.44 -1.55
C LEU A 65 -8.18 -13.44 -2.67
N LYS A 66 -8.77 -13.65 -3.86
CA LYS A 66 -8.66 -12.71 -4.99
C LYS A 66 -9.16 -11.31 -4.63
N ALA A 67 -10.30 -11.21 -3.95
CA ALA A 67 -10.84 -9.93 -3.49
C ALA A 67 -9.88 -9.23 -2.51
N THR A 68 -9.29 -9.98 -1.57
CA THR A 68 -8.33 -9.45 -0.59
C THR A 68 -7.04 -8.98 -1.26
N VAL A 69 -6.51 -9.75 -2.20
CA VAL A 69 -5.30 -9.40 -2.98
C VAL A 69 -5.56 -8.12 -3.78
N LYS A 70 -6.71 -8.04 -4.46
CA LYS A 70 -7.09 -6.85 -5.23
C LYS A 70 -7.21 -5.60 -4.34
N ALA A 71 -7.86 -5.73 -3.18
CA ALA A 71 -7.95 -4.63 -2.23
C ALA A 71 -6.57 -4.18 -1.71
N ALA A 72 -5.65 -5.12 -1.49
CA ALA A 72 -4.28 -4.80 -1.11
C ALA A 72 -3.50 -4.08 -2.23
N GLU A 73 -3.72 -4.47 -3.49
CA GLU A 73 -3.15 -3.81 -4.66
C GLU A 73 -3.67 -2.38 -4.84
N GLU A 74 -4.99 -2.18 -4.73
CA GLU A 74 -5.63 -0.86 -4.76
C GLU A 74 -5.11 0.05 -3.64
N LEU A 75 -4.93 -0.49 -2.42
CA LEU A 75 -4.36 0.25 -1.29
C LEU A 75 -2.91 0.68 -1.57
N LYS A 76 -2.12 -0.17 -2.23
CA LYS A 76 -0.75 0.16 -2.63
C LYS A 76 -0.75 1.31 -3.65
N THR A 77 -1.59 1.24 -4.68
CA THR A 77 -1.72 2.31 -5.66
C THR A 77 -2.19 3.63 -5.03
N TYR A 78 -3.16 3.57 -4.13
CA TYR A 78 -3.64 4.76 -3.42
C TYR A 78 -2.54 5.39 -2.55
N ARG A 79 -1.70 4.57 -1.90
CA ARG A 79 -0.53 5.06 -1.16
C ARG A 79 0.48 5.76 -2.08
N GLU A 80 0.76 5.19 -3.25
CA GLU A 80 1.67 5.79 -4.23
C GLU A 80 1.14 7.13 -4.74
N GLN A 81 -0.17 7.22 -5.01
CA GLN A 81 -0.83 8.46 -5.42
C GLN A 81 -0.77 9.54 -4.33
N ILE A 82 -1.06 9.20 -3.08
CA ILE A 82 -0.95 10.15 -1.95
C ILE A 82 0.49 10.65 -1.81
N LEU A 83 1.48 9.77 -1.92
CA LEU A 83 2.89 10.17 -1.84
C LEU A 83 3.28 11.11 -2.99
N ALA A 84 2.82 10.84 -4.21
CA ALA A 84 3.04 11.73 -5.35
C ALA A 84 2.36 13.09 -5.15
N GLU A 85 1.12 13.11 -4.66
CA GLU A 85 0.39 14.36 -4.37
C GLU A 85 1.05 15.17 -3.25
N LEU A 86 1.50 14.50 -2.18
CA LEU A 86 2.24 15.13 -1.09
C LEU A 86 3.57 15.73 -1.55
N LEU A 87 4.32 15.01 -2.40
CA LEU A 87 5.57 15.51 -2.97
C LEU A 87 5.33 16.72 -3.88
N ALA A 88 4.37 16.62 -4.81
CA ALA A 88 4.01 17.72 -5.69
C ALA A 88 3.57 18.98 -4.91
N LYS A 89 2.74 18.79 -3.88
CA LYS A 89 2.28 19.88 -3.02
C LYS A 89 3.39 20.46 -2.14
N SER A 90 4.36 19.65 -1.74
CA SER A 90 5.55 20.10 -1.03
C SER A 90 6.42 20.97 -1.93
N ASP A 91 6.66 20.55 -3.18
CA ASP A 91 7.45 21.32 -4.16
C ASP A 91 6.76 22.63 -4.54
N GLU A 92 5.44 22.63 -4.70
CA GLU A 92 4.66 23.84 -4.95
C GLU A 92 4.80 24.83 -3.77
N ARG A 93 4.68 24.33 -2.53
CA ARG A 93 4.86 25.17 -1.33
C ARG A 93 6.27 25.67 -1.16
N LEU A 94 7.29 24.88 -1.49
CA LEU A 94 8.68 25.32 -1.47
C LEU A 94 8.89 26.44 -2.49
N THR A 95 8.44 26.24 -3.74
CA THR A 95 8.55 27.24 -4.81
C THR A 95 7.80 28.54 -4.47
N GLU A 96 6.60 28.43 -3.90
CA GLU A 96 5.83 29.59 -3.43
C GLU A 96 6.53 30.29 -2.27
N SER A 97 7.08 29.54 -1.31
CA SER A 97 7.82 30.09 -0.18
C SER A 97 9.12 30.78 -0.60
N GLU A 98 9.85 30.20 -1.56
CA GLU A 98 11.04 30.80 -2.16
C GLU A 98 10.68 32.09 -2.87
N GLY A 99 9.62 32.09 -3.70
CA GLY A 99 9.14 33.29 -4.38
C GLY A 99 8.75 34.40 -3.40
N ARG A 100 8.08 34.07 -2.29
CA ARG A 100 7.72 35.03 -1.23
C ARG A 100 8.94 35.53 -0.45
N ILE A 101 9.91 34.66 -0.17
CA ILE A 101 11.17 35.03 0.48
C ILE A 101 11.98 35.96 -0.43
N TYR A 102 12.09 35.66 -1.72
CA TYR A 102 12.74 36.53 -2.71
C TYR A 102 12.03 37.88 -2.81
N ALA A 103 10.70 37.89 -2.93
CA ALA A 103 9.91 39.12 -2.97
C ALA A 103 10.03 39.96 -1.69
N ALA A 104 10.18 39.32 -0.51
CA ALA A 104 10.39 40.01 0.76
C ALA A 104 11.83 40.50 0.97
N MET A 105 12.83 39.81 0.39
CA MET A 105 14.24 40.18 0.49
C MET A 105 14.65 41.28 -0.51
N GLN A 106 14.09 41.29 -1.72
CA GLN A 106 14.40 42.28 -2.76
C GLN A 106 14.25 43.75 -2.31
N PRO A 107 13.16 44.19 -1.63
CA PRO A 107 13.06 45.56 -1.14
C PRO A 107 14.03 45.85 0.00
N LYS A 108 14.37 44.86 0.84
CA LYS A 108 15.36 45.03 1.92
C LYS A 108 16.77 45.20 1.36
N ILE A 109 17.15 44.41 0.37
CA ILE A 109 18.44 44.51 -0.31
C ILE A 109 18.54 45.84 -1.05
N ALA A 110 17.48 46.25 -1.77
CA ALA A 110 17.45 47.54 -2.45
C ALA A 110 17.55 48.72 -1.48
N ALA A 111 16.86 48.68 -0.33
CA ALA A 111 16.92 49.71 0.69
C ALA A 111 18.30 49.80 1.36
N GLN A 112 18.92 48.65 1.69
CA GLN A 112 20.28 48.63 2.24
C GLN A 112 21.31 49.13 1.24
N ASN A 113 21.20 48.72 -0.03
CA ASN A 113 22.14 49.14 -1.05
C ASN A 113 22.02 50.65 -1.34
N LYS A 114 20.79 51.18 -1.34
CA LYS A 114 20.57 52.63 -1.42
C LYS A 114 21.16 53.36 -0.20
N ALA A 115 20.96 52.84 1.01
CA ALA A 115 21.54 53.43 2.21
C ALA A 115 23.08 53.42 2.20
N LEU A 116 23.69 52.32 1.76
CA LEU A 116 25.15 52.21 1.58
C LEU A 116 25.67 53.18 0.51
N VAL A 117 24.99 53.29 -0.62
CA VAL A 117 25.33 54.24 -1.70
C VAL A 117 25.19 55.69 -1.22
N ASP A 118 24.12 56.01 -0.49
CA ASP A 118 23.88 57.34 0.06
C ASP A 118 24.93 57.70 1.13
N GLU A 119 25.33 56.75 1.99
CA GLU A 119 26.38 56.93 2.99
C GLU A 119 27.75 57.16 2.33
N ILE A 120 28.08 56.35 1.31
CA ILE A 120 29.32 56.51 0.53
C ILE A 120 29.32 57.86 -0.20
N ALA A 121 28.21 58.26 -0.82
CA ALA A 121 28.08 59.54 -1.50
C ALA A 121 28.24 60.72 -0.52
N ALA A 122 27.62 60.65 0.65
CA ALA A 122 27.74 61.67 1.69
C ALA A 122 29.18 61.79 2.21
N LYS A 123 29.86 60.65 2.43
CA LYS A 123 31.26 60.63 2.87
C LYS A 123 32.21 61.16 1.80
N MET A 124 31.95 60.83 0.54
CA MET A 124 32.72 61.33 -0.61
C MET A 124 32.56 62.85 -0.79
N ASN A 125 31.34 63.38 -0.68
CA ASN A 125 31.09 64.81 -0.76
C ASN A 125 31.80 65.58 0.36
N ARG A 126 31.75 65.06 1.60
CA ARG A 126 32.48 65.64 2.74
C ARG A 126 34.00 65.61 2.54
N SER A 127 34.54 64.52 1.99
CA SER A 127 35.98 64.42 1.67
C SER A 127 36.39 65.41 0.58
N TRP A 128 35.55 65.61 -0.43
CA TRP A 128 35.82 66.55 -1.52
C TRP A 128 35.83 68.00 -1.05
N LEU A 129 34.89 68.39 -0.18
CA LEU A 129 34.88 69.72 0.44
C LEU A 129 36.13 70.00 1.29
N VAL A 130 36.61 69.01 2.04
CA VAL A 130 37.85 69.16 2.83
C VAL A 130 39.05 69.32 1.91
N ALA A 131 39.14 68.53 0.83
CA ALA A 131 40.20 68.68 -0.16
C ALA A 131 40.16 70.06 -0.85
N ALA A 132 38.96 70.56 -1.19
CA ALA A 132 38.78 71.89 -1.77
C ALA A 132 39.25 73.00 -0.82
N LEU A 133 38.88 72.93 0.47
CA LEU A 133 39.31 73.91 1.48
C LEU A 133 40.83 73.92 1.70
N ILE A 134 41.46 72.73 1.73
CA ILE A 134 42.91 72.62 1.83
C ILE A 134 43.58 73.24 0.60
N SER A 135 43.09 72.90 -0.60
CA SER A 135 43.63 73.47 -1.85
C SER A 135 43.49 74.99 -1.92
N LEU A 136 42.37 75.54 -1.45
CA LEU A 136 42.12 76.98 -1.39
C LEU A 136 43.02 77.68 -0.36
N GLY A 137 43.25 77.05 0.80
CA GLY A 137 44.20 77.54 1.79
C GLY A 137 45.63 77.58 1.27
N VAL A 138 46.06 76.52 0.55
CA VAL A 138 47.37 76.48 -0.12
C VAL A 138 47.46 77.56 -1.20
N PHE A 139 46.41 77.77 -1.99
CA PHE A 139 46.36 78.81 -3.01
C PHE A 139 46.50 80.22 -2.41
N PHE A 140 45.77 80.53 -1.34
CA PHE A 140 45.90 81.81 -0.63
C PHE A 140 47.28 82.00 0.02
N ALA A 141 47.88 80.94 0.54
CA ALA A 141 49.23 81.01 1.11
C ALA A 141 50.28 81.29 0.04
N LEU A 142 50.17 80.68 -1.15
CA LEU A 142 51.04 80.94 -2.29
C LEU A 142 50.86 82.36 -2.85
N LEU A 143 49.63 82.88 -2.89
CA LEU A 143 49.36 84.25 -3.34
C LEU A 143 49.90 85.32 -2.40
N LYS A 144 50.12 85.00 -1.12
CA LYS A 144 50.76 85.89 -0.13
C LYS A 144 52.29 85.90 -0.22
N PHE A 145 52.87 84.96 -0.95
CA PHE A 145 54.32 84.80 -1.14
C PHE A 145 54.82 85.34 -2.49
N ILE A 146 53.91 85.86 -3.32
CA ILE A 146 54.13 86.55 -4.59
C ILE A 146 53.78 88.03 -4.41
#